data_AF-A0A0G1WV35-F1
#
_entry.id   AF-A0A0G1WV35-F1
#
_cell.length_a   1.000
_cell.length_b   1.000
_cell.length_c   1.000
_cell.angle_alpha   90.00
_cell.angle_beta   90.00
_cell.angle_gamma   90.00
#
_symmetry.space_group_name_H-M   'P 1'
#
loop_
_entity.id
_entity.type
_entity.pdbx_description
1 polymer ?
#
loop_
_entity_poly.entity_id
_entity_poly.type
_entity_poly.pdbx_seq_one_letter_code
_entity_poly.pdbx_strand_id
1 'polypeptide(L)'
;MKKDGPRLQLVLATHPGDRTPYAVDAETKKEMKLYEELVSLSPVPARIVGKDVFPIHDLVAGADIIVQFDSSAWVAGAYRGVPVISLGLEVLFRRYEKAVGSRALEAVEDGVSEFVMADVRKLAEAIQRLLTITGFITMRARQHELYPMPTERGMALRKIADALAQI
;
A
#
# COMPACT_ATOMS: atom_id res chain seq x y z
N MET A 1 -12.50 28.85 18.99
CA MET A 1 -12.80 27.53 18.37
C MET A 1 -11.61 27.11 17.54
N LYS A 2 -10.83 26.11 17.98
CA LYS A 2 -9.84 25.48 17.10
C LYS A 2 -10.65 24.75 16.03
N LYS A 3 -10.45 25.10 14.75
CA LYS A 3 -10.98 24.32 13.62
C LYS A 3 -10.38 22.92 13.77
N ASP A 4 -11.22 21.92 14.01
CA ASP A 4 -10.83 20.52 13.99
C ASP A 4 -10.26 20.23 12.59
N GLY A 5 -8.93 20.15 12.50
CA GLY A 5 -8.26 19.70 11.29
C GLY A 5 -8.67 18.26 10.96
N PRO A 6 -8.35 17.78 9.75
CA PRO A 6 -8.64 16.40 9.37
C PRO A 6 -8.07 15.45 10.42
N ARG A 7 -8.92 14.55 10.92
CA ARG A 7 -8.51 13.48 11.85
C ARG A 7 -7.77 12.43 11.04
N LEU A 8 -6.46 12.56 10.96
CA LEU A 8 -5.58 11.58 10.32
C LEU A 8 -5.37 10.39 11.26
N GLN A 9 -5.43 9.19 10.69
CA GLN A 9 -5.04 7.96 11.36
C GLN A 9 -4.08 7.18 10.45
N LEU A 10 -2.98 6.71 11.02
CA LEU A 10 -2.03 5.84 10.33
C LEU A 10 -2.32 4.38 10.69
N VAL A 11 -2.55 3.55 9.68
CA VAL A 11 -2.67 2.10 9.85
C VAL A 11 -1.48 1.43 9.19
N LEU A 12 -0.75 0.65 9.97
CA LEU A 12 0.44 -0.07 9.53
C LEU A 12 0.10 -1.54 9.39
N ALA A 13 0.10 -2.05 8.16
CA ALA A 13 0.02 -3.48 7.89
C ALA A 13 1.43 -4.08 7.94
N THR A 14 1.61 -5.15 8.72
CA THR A 14 2.90 -5.83 8.82
C THR A 14 3.11 -6.81 7.67
N HIS A 15 4.34 -6.93 7.20
CA HIS A 15 4.74 -7.93 6.22
C HIS A 15 5.26 -9.19 6.94
N PRO A 16 4.95 -10.42 6.50
CA PRO A 16 5.43 -11.65 7.15
C PRO A 16 6.95 -11.79 7.23
N GLY A 17 7.67 -11.09 6.33
CA GLY A 17 9.13 -11.03 6.33
C GLY A 17 9.72 -9.90 7.17
N ASP A 18 8.89 -9.10 7.85
CA ASP A 18 9.38 -8.10 8.78
C ASP A 18 10.14 -8.79 9.91
N ARG A 19 11.32 -8.24 10.21
CA ARG A 19 12.14 -8.78 11.29
C ARG A 19 11.57 -8.45 12.66
N THR A 20 10.66 -7.50 12.78
CA THR A 20 10.02 -7.12 14.04
C THR A 20 9.03 -8.20 14.48
N PRO A 21 9.05 -8.59 15.78
CA PRO A 21 9.69 -7.89 16.91
C PRO A 21 11.21 -8.09 17.09
N TYR A 22 11.87 -8.91 16.26
CA TYR A 22 13.28 -9.32 16.36
C TYR A 22 14.28 -8.48 15.53
N ALA A 23 13.95 -7.23 15.17
CA ALA A 23 14.97 -6.36 14.58
C ALA A 23 16.03 -6.08 15.65
N VAL A 24 17.31 -6.25 15.35
CA VAL A 24 18.41 -5.99 16.29
C VAL A 24 19.27 -4.87 15.72
N ASP A 25 19.54 -3.86 16.54
CA ASP A 25 20.41 -2.76 16.20
C ASP A 25 21.84 -3.27 16.00
N ALA A 26 22.42 -2.97 14.83
CA ALA A 26 23.70 -3.57 14.43
C ALA A 26 24.87 -3.11 15.31
N GLU A 27 24.79 -1.91 15.89
CA GLU A 27 25.83 -1.26 16.67
C GLU A 27 25.71 -1.63 18.15
N THR A 28 24.51 -1.50 18.72
CA THR A 28 24.23 -1.68 20.14
C THR A 28 23.85 -3.12 20.51
N LYS A 29 23.56 -3.98 19.52
CA LYS A 29 23.08 -5.36 19.69
C LYS A 29 21.78 -5.48 20.50
N LYS A 30 21.04 -4.38 20.66
CA LYS A 30 19.76 -4.37 21.37
C LYS A 30 18.61 -4.63 20.41
N GLU A 31 17.55 -5.25 20.92
CA GLU A 31 16.29 -5.39 20.20
C GLU A 31 15.72 -3.99 19.89
N MET A 32 15.35 -3.77 18.63
CA MET A 32 14.69 -2.58 18.14
C MET A 32 13.19 -2.85 18.07
N LYS A 33 12.42 -2.06 18.79
CA LYS A 33 10.96 -2.19 18.79
C LYS A 33 10.34 -1.23 17.78
N LEU A 34 10.80 -1.29 16.53
CA LEU A 34 10.54 -0.27 15.49
C LEU A 34 9.05 0.07 15.34
N TYR A 35 8.17 -0.94 15.37
CA TYR A 35 6.72 -0.70 15.26
C TYR A 35 6.12 -0.08 16.52
N GLU A 36 6.53 -0.51 17.72
CA GLU A 36 6.08 0.09 18.98
C GLU A 36 6.58 1.54 19.10
N GLU A 37 7.83 1.78 18.74
CA GLU A 37 8.45 3.12 18.71
C GLU A 37 7.70 4.02 17.72
N LEU A 38 7.43 3.54 16.50
CA LEU A 38 6.65 4.29 15.51
C LEU A 38 5.27 4.66 16.05
N VAL A 39 4.58 3.76 16.74
CA VAL A 39 3.28 4.05 17.37
C VAL A 39 3.43 5.08 18.50
N SER A 40 4.43 4.93 19.37
CA SER A 40 4.64 5.80 20.54
C SER A 40 5.12 7.21 20.19
N LEU A 41 5.88 7.35 19.10
CA LEU A 41 6.50 8.60 18.66
C LEU A 41 5.66 9.30 17.59
N SER A 42 4.62 8.64 17.07
CA SER A 42 3.79 9.22 16.02
C SER A 42 2.98 10.41 16.56
N PRO A 43 3.03 11.58 15.88
CA PRO A 43 2.22 12.74 16.23
C PRO A 43 0.73 12.55 15.86
N VAL A 44 0.40 11.51 15.10
CA VAL A 44 -0.97 11.12 14.74
C VAL A 44 -1.29 9.74 15.31
N PRO A 45 -2.56 9.42 15.61
CA PRO A 45 -2.94 8.08 16.04
C PRO A 45 -2.46 7.03 15.03
N ALA A 46 -1.52 6.18 15.47
CA ALA A 46 -0.98 5.09 14.67
C ALA A 46 -1.39 3.75 15.28
N ARG A 47 -1.75 2.77 14.44
CA ARG A 47 -2.07 1.41 14.88
C ARG A 47 -1.40 0.41 13.97
N ILE A 48 -0.85 -0.63 14.57
CA ILE A 48 -0.35 -1.80 13.85
C ILE A 48 -1.53 -2.77 13.75
N VAL A 49 -1.82 -3.22 12.54
CA VAL A 49 -2.86 -4.20 12.29
C VAL A 49 -2.21 -5.38 11.59
N GLY A 50 -2.10 -6.49 12.31
CA GLY A 50 -1.68 -7.76 11.73
C GLY A 50 -2.79 -8.39 10.90
N LYS A 51 -2.39 -9.26 9.97
CA LYS A 51 -3.30 -10.04 9.12
C LYS A 51 -4.35 -10.85 9.90
N ASP A 52 -4.03 -11.21 11.14
CA ASP A 52 -4.90 -12.00 12.03
C ASP A 52 -6.03 -11.16 12.65
N VAL A 53 -5.91 -9.83 12.60
CA VAL A 53 -6.92 -8.89 13.10
C VAL A 53 -7.82 -8.39 11.97
N PHE A 54 -7.21 -7.90 10.89
CA PHE A 54 -7.92 -7.58 9.65
C PHE A 54 -7.13 -8.10 8.45
N PRO A 55 -7.77 -8.85 7.55
CA PRO A 55 -7.17 -9.17 6.27
C PRO A 55 -7.03 -7.90 5.42
N ILE A 56 -6.05 -7.89 4.50
CA ILE A 56 -5.72 -6.69 3.71
C ILE A 56 -6.91 -6.10 2.94
N HIS A 57 -7.87 -6.92 2.52
CA HIS A 57 -9.05 -6.48 1.79
C HIS A 57 -10.01 -5.64 2.65
N ASP A 58 -10.06 -5.90 3.96
CA ASP A 58 -10.87 -5.12 4.90
C ASP A 58 -10.19 -3.79 5.22
N LEU A 59 -8.85 -3.81 5.36
CA LEU A 59 -8.06 -2.59 5.56
C LEU A 59 -8.20 -1.63 4.37
N VAL A 60 -8.09 -2.16 3.15
CA VAL A 60 -8.20 -1.37 1.92
C VAL A 60 -9.60 -0.75 1.77
N ALA A 61 -10.65 -1.44 2.21
CA ALA A 61 -12.01 -0.93 2.11
C ALA A 61 -12.26 0.34 2.95
N GLY A 62 -11.47 0.54 4.02
CA GLY A 62 -11.55 1.72 4.88
C GLY A 62 -10.44 2.75 4.63
N ALA A 63 -9.57 2.55 3.63
CA ALA A 63 -8.44 3.43 3.37
C ALA A 63 -8.82 4.58 2.43
N ASP A 64 -8.46 5.81 2.80
CA ASP A 64 -8.55 6.96 1.89
C ASP A 64 -7.40 6.99 0.87
N ILE A 65 -6.25 6.41 1.23
CA ILE A 65 -5.06 6.30 0.39
C ILE A 65 -4.20 5.14 0.86
N ILE A 66 -3.51 4.48 -0.06
CA ILE A 66 -2.56 3.40 0.23
C ILE A 66 -1.16 3.87 -0.12
N VAL A 67 -0.24 3.74 0.83
CA VAL A 67 1.20 3.91 0.59
C VAL A 67 1.85 2.55 0.77
N GLN A 68 2.52 2.07 -0.28
CA GLN A 68 3.03 0.71 -0.31
C GLN A 68 4.38 0.64 -1.03
N PHE A 69 5.15 -0.39 -0.72
CA PHE A 69 6.28 -0.82 -1.54
C PHE A 69 6.16 -2.32 -1.76
N ASP A 70 6.23 -2.75 -3.02
CA ASP A 70 6.25 -4.16 -3.45
C ASP A 70 5.20 -5.05 -2.73
N SER A 71 3.97 -4.54 -2.59
CA SER A 71 2.87 -5.21 -1.91
C SER A 71 1.66 -5.35 -2.80
N SER A 72 1.03 -6.53 -2.83
CA SER A 72 -0.22 -6.75 -3.57
C SER A 72 -1.43 -5.95 -3.03
N ALA A 73 -1.26 -5.19 -1.94
CA ALA A 73 -2.28 -4.27 -1.44
C ALA A 73 -2.70 -3.23 -2.50
N TRP A 74 -1.81 -2.85 -3.42
CA TRP A 74 -2.16 -1.93 -4.51
C TRP A 74 -3.23 -2.49 -5.44
N VAL A 75 -3.24 -3.81 -5.68
CA VAL A 75 -4.24 -4.47 -6.53
C VAL A 75 -5.63 -4.34 -5.92
N ALA A 76 -5.73 -4.60 -4.61
CA ALA A 76 -6.98 -4.42 -3.87
C ALA A 76 -7.42 -2.94 -3.88
N GLY A 77 -6.47 -2.01 -3.76
CA GLY A 77 -6.72 -0.58 -3.87
C GLY A 77 -7.28 -0.18 -5.24
N ALA A 78 -6.67 -0.69 -6.32
CA ALA A 78 -7.10 -0.43 -7.69
C ALA A 78 -8.53 -0.89 -7.95
N TYR A 79 -8.89 -2.12 -7.57
CA TYR A 79 -10.27 -2.62 -7.66
C TYR A 79 -11.28 -1.75 -6.90
N ARG A 80 -10.87 -1.16 -5.77
CA ARG A 80 -11.74 -0.33 -4.93
C ARG A 80 -11.75 1.14 -5.35
N GLY A 81 -10.91 1.55 -6.30
CA GLY A 81 -10.74 2.94 -6.67
C GLY A 81 -10.14 3.79 -5.55
N VAL A 82 -9.22 3.21 -4.78
CA VAL A 82 -8.45 3.91 -3.74
C VAL A 82 -7.12 4.38 -4.34
N PRO A 83 -6.70 5.65 -4.14
CA PRO A 83 -5.42 6.12 -4.63
C PRO A 83 -4.26 5.32 -4.02
N VAL A 84 -3.26 5.01 -4.85
CA VAL A 84 -2.08 4.23 -4.46
C VAL A 84 -0.81 5.01 -4.73
N ILE A 85 0.07 5.06 -3.74
CA ILE A 85 1.45 5.52 -3.87
C ILE A 85 2.39 4.32 -3.73
N SER A 86 3.22 4.11 -4.75
CA SER A 86 4.34 3.17 -4.77
C SER A 86 5.59 3.90 -4.28
N LEU A 87 5.95 3.68 -3.01
CA LEU A 87 7.05 4.36 -2.33
C LEU A 87 8.40 3.72 -2.68
N GLY A 88 9.25 4.44 -3.39
CA GLY A 88 10.55 3.98 -3.82
C GLY A 88 11.65 4.08 -2.77
N LEU A 89 12.24 2.96 -2.39
CA LEU A 89 13.47 2.92 -1.60
C LEU A 89 14.61 2.37 -2.48
N GLU A 90 15.65 3.17 -2.74
CA GLU A 90 16.75 2.79 -3.66
C GLU A 90 17.38 1.44 -3.30
N VAL A 91 17.55 1.14 -2.01
CA VAL A 91 18.07 -0.15 -1.55
C VAL A 91 17.17 -1.32 -1.97
N LEU A 92 15.85 -1.11 -1.99
CA LEU A 92 14.90 -2.13 -2.39
C LEU A 92 14.79 -2.21 -3.92
N PHE A 93 14.91 -1.11 -4.65
CA PHE A 93 15.02 -1.13 -6.11
C PHE A 93 16.21 -1.92 -6.61
N ARG A 94 17.39 -1.76 -5.98
CA ARG A 94 18.56 -2.56 -6.34
C ARG A 94 18.32 -4.05 -6.12
N ARG A 95 17.56 -4.42 -5.08
CA ARG A 95 17.18 -5.81 -4.83
C ARG A 95 16.18 -6.31 -5.88
N TYR A 96 15.16 -5.52 -6.20
CA TYR A 96 14.17 -5.83 -7.21
C TYR A 96 14.80 -5.99 -8.60
N GLU A 97 15.64 -5.05 -9.01
CA GLU A 97 16.41 -5.09 -10.26
C GLU A 97 17.31 -6.33 -10.34
N LYS A 98 17.95 -6.71 -9.23
CA LYS A 98 18.76 -7.94 -9.20
C LYS A 98 17.91 -9.21 -9.36
N ALA A 99 16.68 -9.21 -8.85
CA ALA A 99 15.79 -10.36 -8.88
C ALA A 99 15.04 -10.50 -10.21
N VAL A 100 14.57 -9.39 -10.76
CA VAL A 100 13.64 -9.34 -11.91
C VAL A 100 14.31 -8.79 -13.18
N GLY A 101 15.50 -8.20 -13.07
CA GLY A 101 16.22 -7.62 -14.20
C GLY A 101 15.69 -6.27 -14.68
N SER A 102 14.73 -5.69 -13.96
CA SER A 102 14.09 -4.42 -14.31
C SER A 102 13.82 -3.57 -13.07
N ARG A 103 13.76 -2.26 -13.24
CA ARG A 103 13.28 -1.29 -12.23
C ARG A 103 11.83 -0.86 -12.46
N ALA A 104 11.22 -1.35 -13.54
CA ALA A 104 9.83 -1.08 -13.86
C ALA A 104 8.91 -1.68 -12.80
N LEU A 105 8.01 -0.85 -12.28
CA LEU A 105 6.90 -1.29 -11.44
C LEU A 105 5.65 -1.23 -12.30
N GLU A 106 5.08 -2.39 -12.63
CA GLU A 106 3.88 -2.54 -13.49
C GLU A 106 2.76 -1.58 -13.07
N ALA A 107 2.43 -1.54 -11.78
CA ALA A 107 1.41 -0.64 -11.24
C ALA A 107 1.67 0.85 -11.52
N VAL A 108 2.93 1.26 -11.67
CA VAL A 108 3.31 2.64 -12.00
C VAL A 108 3.20 2.85 -13.51
N GLU A 109 3.68 1.91 -14.31
CA GLU A 109 3.63 1.98 -15.78
C GLU A 109 2.19 2.01 -16.31
N ASP A 110 1.30 1.23 -15.68
CA ASP A 110 -0.13 1.20 -16.00
C ASP A 110 -0.87 2.48 -15.59
N GLY A 111 -0.25 3.31 -14.71
CA GLY A 111 -0.85 4.51 -14.16
C GLY A 111 -1.88 4.25 -13.06
N VAL A 112 -1.89 3.05 -12.47
CA VAL A 112 -2.80 2.68 -11.37
C VAL A 112 -2.22 2.98 -9.98
N SER A 113 -0.95 3.36 -9.93
CA SER A 113 -0.26 3.89 -8.76
C SER A 113 0.68 5.03 -9.16
N GLU A 114 0.96 5.92 -8.22
CA GLU A 114 1.95 6.98 -8.41
C GLU A 114 3.27 6.60 -7.75
N PHE A 115 4.38 6.74 -8.48
CA PHE A 115 5.70 6.52 -7.92
C PHE A 115 6.22 7.72 -7.15
N VAL A 116 6.68 7.51 -5.91
CA VAL A 116 7.34 8.53 -5.10
C VAL A 116 8.63 7.97 -4.54
N MET A 117 9.78 8.47 -4.97
CA MET A 117 11.05 8.18 -4.30
C MET A 117 10.99 8.67 -2.85
N ALA A 118 11.54 7.89 -1.89
CA ALA A 118 11.44 8.10 -0.45
C ALA A 118 12.01 9.46 0.02
N ASP A 119 11.19 10.48 -0.18
CA ASP A 119 11.38 11.86 0.21
C ASP A 119 10.10 12.30 0.88
N VAL A 120 10.23 12.77 2.12
CA VAL A 120 9.08 13.10 2.98
C VAL A 120 8.23 14.22 2.39
N ARG A 121 8.84 15.21 1.74
CA ARG A 121 8.12 16.36 1.16
C ARG A 121 7.34 15.91 -0.06
N LYS A 122 7.97 15.17 -0.97
CA LYS A 122 7.31 14.63 -2.16
C LYS A 122 6.18 13.68 -1.80
N LEU A 123 6.37 12.84 -0.78
CA LEU A 123 5.33 11.95 -0.28
C LEU A 123 4.15 12.74 0.29
N ALA A 124 4.41 13.77 1.10
CA ALA A 124 3.35 14.62 1.64
C ALA A 124 2.58 15.35 0.54
N GLU A 125 3.27 15.91 -0.46
CA GLU A 125 2.66 16.56 -1.63
C GLU A 125 1.80 15.59 -2.45
N ALA A 126 2.30 14.37 -2.69
CA ALA A 126 1.57 13.33 -3.40
C ALA A 126 0.31 12.91 -2.64
N ILE A 127 0.42 12.66 -1.33
CA ILE A 127 -0.73 12.33 -0.47
C ILE A 127 -1.78 13.45 -0.52
N GLN A 128 -1.37 14.70 -0.30
CA GLN A 128 -2.30 15.83 -0.31
C GLN A 128 -3.01 15.99 -1.64
N ARG A 129 -2.30 15.83 -2.76
CA ARG A 129 -2.90 15.90 -4.09
C ARG A 129 -3.84 14.74 -4.36
N LEU A 130 -3.43 13.51 -4.09
CA LEU A 130 -4.22 12.30 -4.40
C LEU A 130 -5.46 12.14 -3.51
N LEU A 131 -5.50 12.78 -2.35
CA LEU A 131 -6.72 12.86 -1.53
C LEU A 131 -7.77 13.83 -2.10
N THR A 132 -7.48 14.53 -3.21
CA THR A 132 -8.46 15.37 -3.91
C THR A 132 -9.02 14.67 -5.14
N ILE A 133 -10.27 14.99 -5.48
CA ILE A 133 -10.94 14.44 -6.67
C ILE A 133 -10.12 14.73 -7.94
N THR A 134 -9.65 15.95 -8.11
CA THR A 134 -8.88 16.37 -9.29
C THR A 134 -7.51 15.73 -9.36
N GLY A 135 -6.83 15.58 -8.22
CA GLY A 135 -5.51 14.94 -8.17
C GLY A 135 -5.55 13.44 -8.47
N PHE A 136 -6.66 12.77 -8.16
CA PHE A 136 -6.83 11.33 -8.35
C PHE A 136 -7.54 10.95 -9.67
N ILE A 137 -8.21 11.88 -10.35
CA ILE A 137 -9.12 11.57 -11.47
C ILE A 137 -8.50 10.68 -12.56
N THR A 138 -7.25 10.97 -12.97
CA THR A 138 -6.56 10.21 -14.01
C THR A 138 -6.22 8.80 -13.55
N MET A 139 -5.68 8.65 -12.34
CA MET A 139 -5.37 7.34 -11.76
C MET A 139 -6.65 6.51 -11.59
N ARG A 140 -7.73 7.14 -11.11
CA ARG A 140 -9.03 6.48 -10.95
C ARG A 140 -9.57 5.94 -12.27
N ALA A 141 -9.43 6.70 -13.37
CA ALA A 141 -9.85 6.25 -14.69
C ALA A 141 -9.08 5.00 -15.14
N ARG A 142 -7.75 4.99 -14.95
CA ARG A 142 -6.90 3.83 -15.27
C ARG A 142 -7.21 2.63 -14.40
N GLN A 143 -7.44 2.84 -13.10
CA GLN A 143 -7.86 1.79 -12.18
C GLN A 143 -9.19 1.17 -12.62
N HIS A 144 -10.16 1.98 -13.05
CA HIS A 144 -11.45 1.48 -13.51
C HIS A 144 -11.38 0.73 -14.84
N GLU A 145 -10.49 1.17 -15.74
CA GLU A 145 -10.23 0.53 -17.03
C GLU A 145 -9.57 -0.85 -16.86
N LEU A 146 -8.52 -0.95 -16.04
CA LEU A 146 -7.69 -2.15 -15.93
C LEU A 146 -8.14 -3.11 -14.83
N TYR A 147 -8.77 -2.59 -13.77
CA TYR A 147 -9.21 -3.36 -12.59
C TYR A 147 -10.70 -3.17 -12.33
N PRO A 148 -11.58 -3.51 -13.30
CA PRO A 148 -13.02 -3.38 -13.11
C PRO A 148 -13.49 -4.31 -11.99
N MET A 149 -14.31 -3.79 -11.08
CA MET A 149 -14.95 -4.64 -10.07
C MET A 149 -15.80 -5.71 -10.77
N PRO A 150 -15.70 -6.98 -10.35
CA PRO A 150 -16.57 -8.03 -10.86
C PRO A 150 -18.04 -7.67 -10.65
N THR A 151 -18.85 -7.83 -11.69
CA THR A 151 -20.30 -7.55 -11.63
C THR A 151 -21.07 -8.53 -10.75
N GLU A 152 -20.51 -9.73 -10.54
CA GLU A 152 -21.13 -10.80 -9.75
C GLU A 152 -20.18 -11.34 -8.69
N ARG A 153 -20.73 -11.60 -7.50
CA ARG A 153 -20.00 -12.25 -6.41
C ARG A 153 -19.63 -13.68 -6.80
N GLY A 154 -18.37 -14.06 -6.61
CA GLY A 154 -17.89 -15.42 -6.89
C GLY A 154 -17.51 -15.67 -8.35
N MET A 155 -17.55 -14.66 -9.23
CA MET A 155 -17.17 -14.80 -10.63
C MET A 155 -15.74 -15.34 -10.82
N ALA A 156 -14.79 -14.90 -9.98
CA ALA A 156 -13.41 -15.39 -10.03
C ALA A 156 -13.33 -16.91 -9.77
N LEU A 157 -14.01 -17.39 -8.71
CA LEU A 157 -14.08 -18.82 -8.39
C LEU A 157 -14.75 -19.63 -9.50
N ARG A 158 -15.83 -19.10 -10.08
CA ARG A 158 -16.52 -19.74 -11.21
C ARG A 158 -15.59 -19.88 -12.41
N LYS A 159 -14.91 -18.81 -12.82
CA LYS A 159 -13.95 -18.85 -13.94
C LYS A 159 -12.81 -19.84 -13.71
N ILE A 160 -12.31 -19.94 -12.48
CA ILE A 160 -11.27 -20.93 -12.13
C ILE A 160 -11.84 -22.35 -12.26
N ALA A 161 -13.03 -22.61 -11.73
CA ALA A 161 -13.67 -23.92 -11.83
C ALA A 161 -13.93 -24.32 -13.30
N ASP A 162 -14.42 -23.38 -14.11
CA ASP A 162 -14.68 -23.58 -15.53
C ASP A 162 -13.39 -23.91 -16.30
N ALA A 163 -12.27 -23.24 -15.97
CA ALA A 163 -10.97 -23.50 -16.58
C ALA A 163 -10.43 -24.89 -16.18
N LEU A 164 -10.58 -25.28 -14.91
CA LEU A 164 -10.15 -26.59 -14.42
C LEU A 164 -10.96 -27.74 -15.03
N ALA A 165 -12.24 -27.52 -15.32
CA ALA A 165 -13.09 -28.52 -15.96
C ALA A 165 -12.74 -28.76 -17.45
N GLN A 166 -11.87 -27.94 -18.04
CA GLN A 166 -11.40 -28.06 -19.43
C GLN A 166 -10.03 -28.74 -19.56
N ILE A 167 -9.42 -29.14 -18.43
CA ILE A 167 -8.15 -29.88 -18.35
C ILE A 167 -8.45 -31.35 -18.12
#